data_AF-A0A1R2BDK2-F1
#
_entry.id   AF-A0A1R2BDK2-F1
#
_cell.length_a   1.000
_cell.length_b   1.000
_cell.length_c   1.000
_cell.angle_alpha   90.00
_cell.angle_beta   90.00
_cell.angle_gamma   90.00
#
_symmetry.space_group_name_H-M   'P 1'
#
loop_
_entity.id
_entity.type
_entity.pdbx_description
1 polymer ?
#
loop_
_entity_poly.entity_id
_entity_poly.type
_entity_poly.pdbx_seq_one_letter_code
_entity_poly.pdbx_strand_id
1 'polypeptide(L)'
;MEAEKKYCEICYETKSQEYFYINPICTHSFCVPCMKSYFMNILSTREFYSMNCPSQGCENKELMSVAKKVLSEEEYHALDESRFFFILSLDPNTRWCPVPDCKGYSHVTSLQYVSCNVCACDYCKDCLQRWEDKHKCQKANEFHVYMKNLGARPCPGCKNLVEKRSGCTSMTCRCGTIFCMVCGKIIDNNHDGLKCFIGLEDPSYLLILGLLLSPILFPFHAGFYIFRTRSFDEKDDNGKSIYNCKNLTLYFIMFVISPIIVLFIIFIAAGYVIFSREDRRNFNSLLPKTKFFWPLKPFVYVLAFVLVLVLIILGYMIFNIYLAGLGFVSLIKKLCCRKNFR
;
A
#
# COMPACT_ATOMS: atom_id res chain seq x y z
N MET A 1 48.28 14.36 -25.07
CA MET A 1 47.71 13.31 -24.20
C MET A 1 46.23 13.57 -24.15
N GLU A 2 45.40 12.69 -24.71
CA GLU A 2 43.95 12.81 -24.55
C GLU A 2 43.60 12.61 -23.08
N ALA A 3 42.80 13.53 -22.51
CA ALA A 3 42.32 13.40 -21.14
C ALA A 3 41.45 12.15 -21.03
N GLU A 4 41.79 11.25 -20.12
CA GLU A 4 41.03 10.03 -19.86
C GLU A 4 39.60 10.40 -19.42
N LYS A 5 38.61 9.86 -20.12
CA LYS A 5 37.19 10.16 -19.89
C LYS A 5 36.51 9.00 -19.17
N LYS A 6 35.63 9.33 -18.22
CA LYS A 6 34.82 8.38 -17.46
C LYS A 6 33.33 8.66 -17.63
N TYR A 7 32.55 7.60 -17.50
CA TYR A 7 31.10 7.62 -17.58
C TYR A 7 30.46 7.72 -16.19
N CYS A 8 29.41 8.54 -16.06
CA CYS A 8 28.62 8.66 -14.83
C CYS A 8 27.31 7.88 -14.95
N GLU A 9 27.06 6.93 -14.06
CA GLU A 9 25.85 6.09 -14.07
C GLU A 9 24.56 6.83 -13.66
N ILE A 10 24.65 8.03 -13.06
CA ILE A 10 23.48 8.80 -12.61
C ILE A 10 22.96 9.74 -13.71
N CYS A 11 23.84 10.56 -14.30
CA CYS A 11 23.44 11.51 -15.34
C CYS A 11 23.66 10.98 -16.75
N TYR A 12 24.26 9.80 -16.91
CA TYR A 12 24.54 9.17 -18.20
C TYR A 12 25.47 10.00 -19.10
N GLU A 13 26.28 10.89 -18.53
CA GLU A 13 27.24 11.75 -19.25
C GLU A 13 28.68 11.25 -19.11
N THR A 14 29.45 11.39 -20.19
CA THR A 14 30.90 11.14 -20.21
C THR A 14 31.66 12.44 -19.90
N LYS A 15 32.47 12.46 -18.84
CA LYS A 15 33.25 13.64 -18.39
C LYS A 15 34.73 13.30 -18.25
N SER A 16 35.59 14.31 -18.16
CA SER A 16 37.00 14.11 -17.80
C SER A 16 37.11 13.49 -16.40
N GLN A 17 38.16 12.70 -16.19
CA GLN A 17 38.41 12.00 -14.92
C GLN A 17 38.47 12.92 -13.69
N GLU A 18 38.79 14.21 -13.85
CA GLU A 18 38.82 15.20 -12.78
C GLU A 18 37.45 15.43 -12.11
N TYR A 19 36.35 15.17 -12.80
CA TYR A 19 35.00 15.27 -12.24
C TYR A 19 34.60 14.05 -11.40
N PHE A 20 35.49 13.07 -11.24
CA PHE A 20 35.24 11.84 -10.52
C PHE A 20 36.16 11.71 -9.31
N TYR A 21 35.61 11.23 -8.21
CA TYR A 21 36.39 10.82 -7.04
C TYR A 21 36.75 9.34 -7.16
N ILE A 22 37.80 8.92 -6.43
CA ILE A 22 38.11 7.50 -6.28
C ILE A 22 37.15 6.90 -5.26
N ASN A 23 36.23 6.07 -5.74
CA ASN A 23 35.28 5.32 -4.92
C ASN A 23 36.01 4.18 -4.19
N PRO A 24 36.15 4.22 -2.85
CA PRO A 24 36.88 3.20 -2.11
C PRO A 24 36.02 1.97 -1.77
N ILE A 25 34.72 1.98 -2.08
CA ILE A 25 33.76 1.02 -1.54
C ILE A 25 33.29 0.03 -2.62
N CYS A 26 33.11 0.48 -3.86
CA CYS A 26 32.67 -0.35 -4.98
C CYS A 26 33.19 0.18 -6.32
N THR A 27 32.94 -0.58 -7.39
CA THR A 27 33.42 -0.29 -8.75
C THR A 27 32.57 0.72 -9.52
N HIS A 28 31.44 1.16 -8.96
CA HIS A 28 30.52 2.09 -9.64
C HIS A 28 31.05 3.52 -9.67
N SER A 29 30.82 4.18 -10.80
CA SER A 29 31.42 5.48 -11.13
C SER A 29 30.37 6.58 -11.23
N PHE A 30 30.56 7.63 -10.44
CA PHE A 30 29.65 8.77 -10.38
C PHE A 30 30.45 10.08 -10.37
N CYS A 31 29.98 11.08 -11.12
CA CYS A 31 30.60 12.40 -11.06
C CYS A 31 30.29 13.10 -9.73
N VAL A 32 31.21 13.95 -9.27
CA VAL A 32 31.12 14.71 -8.01
C VAL A 32 29.79 15.49 -7.91
N PRO A 33 29.31 16.21 -8.95
CA PRO A 33 28.02 16.91 -8.87
C PRO A 33 26.82 15.99 -8.59
N CYS A 34 26.76 14.82 -9.22
CA CYS A 34 25.66 13.88 -9.00
C CYS A 34 25.68 13.31 -7.58
N MET A 35 26.86 12.95 -7.07
CA MET A 35 26.97 12.44 -5.70
C MET A 35 26.72 13.52 -4.65
N LYS A 36 27.14 14.76 -4.90
CA LYS A 36 26.81 15.88 -4.03
C LYS A 36 25.29 16.07 -3.95
N SER A 37 24.61 16.12 -5.09
CA SER A 37 23.14 16.20 -5.13
C SER A 37 22.46 15.03 -4.44
N TYR A 38 23.00 13.82 -4.57
CA TYR A 38 22.51 12.63 -3.87
C TYR A 38 22.55 12.80 -2.34
N PHE A 39 23.69 13.23 -1.77
CA PHE A 39 23.80 13.47 -0.33
C PHE A 39 22.94 14.65 0.14
N MET A 40 22.86 15.73 -0.62
CA MET A 40 22.00 16.87 -0.29
C MET A 40 20.52 16.50 -0.29
N ASN A 41 20.10 15.59 -1.18
CA ASN A 41 18.74 15.05 -1.15
C ASN A 41 18.48 14.27 0.15
N ILE A 42 19.41 13.39 0.55
CA ILE A 42 19.29 12.64 1.82
C ILE A 42 19.22 13.58 3.03
N LEU A 43 20.06 14.63 3.05
CA LEU A 43 20.05 15.62 4.11
C LEU A 43 18.70 16.35 4.19
N SER A 44 18.10 16.67 3.04
CA SER A 44 16.80 17.33 2.94
C SER A 44 15.64 16.42 3.37
N THR A 45 15.58 15.18 2.88
CA THR A 45 14.51 14.22 3.20
C THR A 45 14.66 13.58 4.58
N ARG A 46 15.88 13.57 5.14
CA ARG A 46 16.29 12.86 6.36
C ARG A 46 16.03 11.36 6.30
N GLU A 47 16.06 10.77 5.11
CA GLU A 47 15.84 9.34 4.86
C GLU A 47 17.19 8.59 4.80
N PHE A 48 17.91 8.52 5.93
CA PHE A 48 19.24 7.92 5.96
C PHE A 48 19.27 6.40 5.79
N TYR A 49 18.14 5.70 5.97
CA TYR A 49 18.09 4.24 5.76
C TYR A 49 18.37 3.82 4.31
N SER A 50 18.00 4.66 3.33
CA SER A 50 18.22 4.41 1.90
C SER A 50 19.58 4.90 1.40
N MET A 51 20.49 5.31 2.31
CA MET A 51 21.85 5.74 1.97
C MET A 51 22.71 4.53 1.55
N ASN A 52 22.55 4.11 0.29
CA ASN A 52 23.28 3.04 -0.37
C ASN A 52 23.88 3.55 -1.67
N CYS A 53 24.83 2.82 -2.25
CA CYS A 53 25.33 3.11 -3.60
C CYS A 53 24.17 3.32 -4.59
N PRO A 54 24.16 4.42 -5.38
CA PRO A 54 23.08 4.69 -6.35
C PRO A 54 22.94 3.67 -7.48
N SER A 55 23.96 2.83 -7.71
CA SER A 55 23.92 1.83 -8.77
C SER A 55 22.99 0.67 -8.40
N GLN A 56 22.24 0.18 -9.40
CA GLN A 56 21.23 -0.84 -9.21
C GLN A 56 21.84 -2.15 -8.70
N GLY A 57 21.28 -2.71 -7.62
CA GLY A 57 21.74 -3.99 -7.05
C GLY A 57 23.00 -3.89 -6.19
N CYS A 58 23.56 -2.69 -5.99
CA CYS A 58 24.68 -2.50 -5.08
C CYS A 58 24.20 -2.26 -3.64
N GLU A 59 24.56 -3.15 -2.72
CA GLU A 59 24.13 -3.08 -1.31
C GLU A 59 25.10 -2.34 -0.38
N ASN A 60 26.13 -1.69 -0.94
CA ASN A 60 27.14 -0.99 -0.15
C ASN A 60 26.56 0.24 0.56
N LYS A 61 26.69 0.27 1.89
CA LYS A 61 26.12 1.32 2.77
C LYS A 61 27.16 2.32 3.31
N GLU A 62 28.45 2.08 3.10
CA GLU A 62 29.54 2.84 3.73
C GLU A 62 29.86 4.18 3.05
N LEU A 63 28.84 4.92 2.63
CA LEU A 63 28.98 6.12 1.80
C LEU A 63 29.58 7.34 2.51
N MET A 64 29.78 7.31 3.83
CA MET A 64 30.38 8.45 4.55
C MET A 64 31.83 8.72 4.12
N SER A 65 32.57 7.69 3.72
CA SER A 65 33.93 7.85 3.16
C SER A 65 33.93 8.57 1.82
N VAL A 66 32.86 8.38 1.03
CA VAL A 66 32.62 9.09 -0.24
C VAL A 66 32.12 10.50 0.01
N ALA A 67 31.19 10.68 0.96
CA ALA A 67 30.67 11.99 1.34
C ALA A 67 31.80 12.95 1.71
N LYS A 68 32.79 12.47 2.49
CA LYS A 68 33.97 13.26 2.88
C LYS A 68 34.81 13.75 1.69
N LYS A 69 34.81 13.03 0.56
CA LYS A 69 35.54 13.42 -0.65
C LYS A 69 34.75 14.36 -1.58
N VAL A 70 33.43 14.39 -1.44
CA VAL A 70 32.51 15.01 -2.40
C VAL A 70 31.89 16.30 -1.86
N LEU A 71 31.67 16.37 -0.55
CA LEU A 71 31.03 17.49 0.14
C LEU A 71 32.07 18.46 0.70
N SER A 72 31.66 19.72 0.94
CA SER A 72 32.46 20.62 1.78
C SER A 72 32.51 20.13 3.22
N GLU A 73 33.44 20.65 4.03
CA GLU A 73 33.52 20.29 5.45
C GLU A 73 32.21 20.59 6.19
N GLU A 74 31.58 21.74 5.92
CA GLU A 74 30.31 22.12 6.54
C GLU A 74 29.15 21.18 6.13
N GLU A 75 29.08 20.83 4.84
CA GLU A 75 28.07 19.91 4.31
C GLU A 75 28.26 18.49 4.87
N TYR A 76 29.51 18.04 4.99
CA TYR A 76 29.86 16.75 5.57
C TYR A 76 29.48 16.67 7.05
N HIS A 77 29.82 17.70 7.83
CA HIS A 77 29.45 17.77 9.24
C HIS A 77 27.94 17.78 9.45
N ALA A 78 27.20 18.53 8.63
CA ALA A 78 25.73 18.53 8.69
C ALA A 78 25.13 17.16 8.36
N LEU A 79 25.69 16.46 7.37
CA LEU A 79 25.28 15.10 7.00
C LEU A 79 25.58 14.10 8.12
N ASP A 80 26.78 14.14 8.69
CA ASP A 80 27.21 13.21 9.75
C ASP A 80 26.40 13.41 11.03
N GLU A 81 26.20 14.66 11.48
CA GLU A 81 25.37 14.98 12.63
C GLU A 81 23.92 14.51 12.42
N SER A 82 23.34 14.79 11.24
CA SER A 82 21.97 14.37 10.92
C SER A 82 21.82 12.85 10.86
N ARG A 83 22.82 12.15 10.30
CA ARG A 83 22.87 10.69 10.25
C ARG A 83 22.96 10.09 11.66
N PHE A 84 23.81 10.66 12.51
CA PHE A 84 23.97 10.22 13.90
C PHE A 84 22.64 10.32 14.67
N PHE A 85 21.97 11.47 14.63
CA PHE A 85 20.68 11.65 15.29
C PHE A 85 19.58 10.78 14.69
N PHE A 86 19.60 10.54 13.37
CA PHE A 86 18.70 9.58 12.75
C PHE A 86 18.90 8.17 13.32
N ILE A 87 20.14 7.68 13.40
CA ILE A 87 20.44 6.34 13.93
C ILE A 87 19.98 6.23 15.39
N LEU A 88 20.25 7.24 16.21
CA LEU A 88 19.77 7.30 17.59
C LEU A 88 18.25 7.25 17.70
N SER A 89 17.53 7.91 16.78
CA SER A 89 16.06 7.89 16.76
C SER A 89 15.46 6.51 16.43
N LEU A 90 16.27 5.57 15.92
CA LEU A 90 15.84 4.20 15.66
C LEU A 90 15.91 3.31 16.92
N ASP A 91 16.67 3.71 17.94
CA ASP A 91 16.79 2.97 19.20
C ASP A 91 15.55 3.23 20.08
N PRO A 92 14.72 2.21 20.36
CA PRO A 92 13.53 2.36 21.20
C PRO A 92 13.87 2.76 22.66
N ASN A 93 15.12 2.58 23.08
CA ASN A 93 15.61 2.95 24.40
C ASN A 93 16.20 4.36 24.43
N THR A 94 16.19 5.11 23.34
CA THR A 94 16.65 6.50 23.34
C THR A 94 15.49 7.45 23.66
N ARG A 95 15.78 8.50 24.45
CA ARG A 95 14.85 9.59 24.78
C ARG A 95 15.52 10.92 24.52
N TRP A 96 14.92 11.75 23.67
CA TRP A 96 15.38 13.10 23.39
C TRP A 96 15.17 14.01 24.59
N CYS A 97 16.10 14.95 24.80
CA CYS A 97 15.95 15.96 25.83
C CYS A 97 14.75 16.88 25.50
N PRO A 98 13.85 17.16 26.45
CA PRO A 98 12.71 18.05 26.24
C PRO A 98 13.06 19.54 26.33
N VAL A 99 14.28 19.89 26.77
CA VAL A 99 14.72 21.28 26.90
C VAL A 99 14.88 21.88 25.50
N PRO A 100 14.27 23.04 25.20
CA PRO A 100 14.43 23.72 23.92
C PRO A 100 15.89 23.90 23.54
N ASP A 101 16.21 23.70 22.27
CA ASP A 101 17.55 23.81 21.68
C ASP A 101 18.63 22.85 22.23
N CYS A 102 18.29 21.98 23.18
CA CYS A 102 19.18 20.94 23.65
C CYS A 102 19.19 19.75 22.67
N LYS A 103 20.32 19.53 22.00
CA LYS A 103 20.56 18.34 21.15
C LYS A 103 20.92 17.07 21.92
N GLY A 104 20.77 17.09 23.24
CA GLY A 104 21.11 15.96 24.10
C GLY A 104 20.03 14.87 24.11
N TYR A 105 20.44 13.69 24.57
CA TYR A 105 19.58 12.51 24.67
C TYR A 105 19.99 11.68 25.89
N SER A 106 19.15 10.70 26.21
CA SER A 106 19.40 9.75 27.29
C SER A 106 18.97 8.35 26.88
N HIS A 107 19.62 7.32 27.45
CA HIS A 107 19.16 5.95 27.33
C HIS A 107 18.25 5.58 28.50
N VAL A 108 17.17 4.86 28.20
CA VAL A 108 16.20 4.39 29.19
C VAL A 108 16.89 3.44 30.16
N THR A 109 16.75 3.74 31.45
CA THR A 109 17.22 2.90 32.55
C THR A 109 16.03 2.28 33.30
N SER A 110 16.32 1.51 34.35
CA SER A 110 15.32 0.97 35.27
C SER A 110 14.60 2.08 36.07
N LEU A 111 15.22 3.25 36.24
CA LEU A 111 14.65 4.39 36.96
C LEU A 111 13.45 4.99 36.20
N GLN A 112 12.59 5.74 36.89
CA GLN A 112 11.44 6.41 36.29
C GLN A 112 11.81 7.70 35.53
N TYR A 113 13.06 8.15 35.68
CA TYR A 113 13.61 9.32 35.00
C TYR A 113 14.93 8.97 34.30
N VAL A 114 15.36 9.89 33.45
CA VAL A 114 16.62 9.86 32.75
C VAL A 114 17.27 11.25 32.79
N SER A 115 18.60 11.29 32.70
CA SER A 115 19.39 12.52 32.77
C SER A 115 20.04 12.81 31.43
N CYS A 116 19.83 14.01 30.90
CA CYS A 116 20.38 14.42 29.61
C CYS A 116 21.92 14.43 29.63
N ASN A 117 22.55 13.83 28.62
CA ASN A 117 24.01 13.81 28.47
C ASN A 117 24.66 15.17 28.15
N VAL A 118 23.88 16.21 27.80
CA VAL A 118 24.40 17.55 27.46
C VAL A 118 24.10 18.56 28.56
N CYS A 119 22.82 18.74 28.92
CA CYS A 119 22.41 19.77 29.88
C CYS A 119 22.21 19.25 31.31
N ALA A 120 22.38 17.95 31.55
CA ALA A 120 22.19 17.29 32.85
C ALA A 120 20.79 17.45 33.49
N CYS A 121 19.79 17.91 32.72
CA CYS A 121 18.41 17.99 33.19
C CYS A 121 17.80 16.60 33.34
N ASP A 122 17.13 16.35 34.46
CA ASP A 122 16.37 15.13 34.72
C ASP A 122 14.93 15.26 34.24
N TYR A 123 14.46 14.23 33.53
CA TYR A 123 13.11 14.19 32.98
C TYR A 123 12.53 12.78 33.00
N CYS A 124 11.21 12.70 33.09
CA CYS A 124 10.48 11.45 33.10
C CYS A 124 10.66 10.70 31.78
N LYS A 125 10.99 9.40 31.85
CA LYS A 125 11.24 8.57 30.66
C LYS A 125 9.99 8.30 29.81
N ASP A 126 8.81 8.50 30.38
CA ASP A 126 7.52 8.16 29.77
C ASP A 126 6.79 9.40 29.22
N CYS A 127 6.68 10.48 30.00
CA CYS A 127 5.95 11.69 29.59
C CYS A 127 6.85 12.84 29.13
N LEU A 128 8.18 12.69 29.22
CA LEU A 128 9.17 13.71 28.84
C LEU A 128 9.04 15.05 29.57
N GLN A 129 8.30 15.11 30.67
CA GLN A 129 8.24 16.27 31.55
C GLN A 129 9.45 16.28 32.49
N ARG A 130 9.82 17.47 32.98
CA ARG A 130 10.87 17.63 33.99
C ARG A 130 10.58 16.73 35.21
N TRP A 131 11.62 16.11 35.74
CA TRP A 131 11.51 15.21 36.88
C TRP A 131 11.40 15.98 38.20
N GLU A 132 10.55 15.49 39.09
CA GLU A 132 10.32 16.01 40.43
C GLU A 132 10.08 14.83 41.39
N ASP A 133 10.42 14.95 42.68
CA ASP A 133 10.35 13.85 43.65
C ASP A 133 8.95 13.23 43.82
N LYS A 134 7.89 13.98 43.52
CA LYS A 134 6.49 13.53 43.55
C LYS A 134 5.86 13.49 42.15
N HIS A 135 6.65 13.15 41.14
CA HIS A 135 6.20 13.12 39.75
C HIS A 135 4.97 12.21 39.57
N LYS A 136 3.84 12.80 39.17
CA LYS A 136 2.65 12.07 38.75
C LYS A 136 2.67 11.96 37.22
N CYS A 137 3.14 10.82 36.72
CA CYS A 137 3.11 10.55 35.29
C CYS A 137 1.65 10.41 34.83
N GLN A 138 1.11 11.45 34.20
CA GLN A 138 -0.11 11.35 33.41
C GLN A 138 0.21 10.51 32.17
N LYS A 139 0.14 9.18 32.32
CA LYS A 139 0.45 8.26 31.23
C LYS A 139 -0.42 8.58 30.01
N ALA A 140 0.28 8.57 28.88
CA ALA A 140 -0.12 8.69 27.48
C ALA A 140 -1.17 7.67 26.98
N ASN A 141 -2.15 7.26 27.80
CA ASN A 141 -3.27 6.45 27.29
C ASN A 141 -4.13 7.26 26.32
N GLU A 142 -4.36 8.55 26.59
CA GLU A 142 -5.06 9.44 25.65
C GLU A 142 -4.27 9.59 24.35
N PHE A 143 -2.95 9.77 24.42
CA PHE A 143 -2.11 9.91 23.23
C PHE A 143 -2.05 8.64 22.38
N HIS A 144 -1.93 7.45 22.99
CA HIS A 144 -1.97 6.19 22.23
C HIS A 144 -3.33 5.94 21.60
N VAL A 145 -4.42 6.29 22.29
CA VAL A 145 -5.79 6.19 21.77
C VAL A 145 -6.02 7.18 20.63
N TYR A 146 -5.59 8.43 20.81
CA TYR A 146 -5.63 9.49 19.81
C TYR A 146 -4.83 9.13 18.55
N MET A 147 -3.60 8.65 18.72
CA MET A 147 -2.73 8.16 17.64
C MET A 147 -3.37 7.01 16.84
N LYS A 148 -4.02 6.08 17.53
CA LYS A 148 -4.72 4.96 16.89
C LYS A 148 -5.92 5.46 16.07
N ASN A 149 -6.62 6.49 16.54
CA ASN A 149 -7.73 7.11 15.81
C ASN A 149 -7.26 7.85 14.56
N LEU A 150 -6.08 8.47 14.58
CA LEU A 150 -5.43 9.07 13.41
C LEU A 150 -4.89 8.06 12.39
N GLY A 151 -5.07 6.75 12.62
CA GLY A 151 -4.55 5.71 11.73
C GLY A 151 -3.03 5.55 11.78
N ALA A 152 -2.37 6.08 12.81
CA ALA A 152 -0.95 5.86 13.05
C ALA A 152 -0.72 4.51 13.76
N ARG A 153 0.38 3.85 13.42
CA ARG A 153 0.72 2.53 13.95
C ARG A 153 2.22 2.45 14.28
N PRO A 154 2.61 1.82 15.41
CA PRO A 154 4.01 1.63 15.73
C PRO A 154 4.65 0.63 14.77
N CYS A 155 5.84 0.96 14.29
CA CYS A 155 6.66 0.08 13.48
C CYS A 155 7.04 -1.18 14.28
N PRO A 156 6.90 -2.41 13.74
CA PRO A 156 7.30 -3.62 14.45
C PRO A 156 8.80 -3.68 14.73
N GLY A 157 9.64 -3.09 13.87
CA GLY A 157 11.10 -3.06 13.97
C GLY A 157 11.63 -2.07 15.01
N CYS A 158 11.33 -0.78 14.86
CA CYS A 158 11.89 0.28 15.73
C CYS A 158 10.89 0.91 16.73
N LYS A 159 9.62 0.49 16.72
CA LYS A 159 8.52 1.04 17.54
C LYS A 159 8.14 2.50 17.29
N ASN A 160 8.85 3.22 16.41
CA ASN A 160 8.44 4.55 15.97
C ASN A 160 7.05 4.55 15.35
N LEU A 161 6.26 5.57 15.66
CA LEU A 161 4.92 5.76 15.13
C LEU A 161 4.99 6.18 13.66
N VAL A 162 4.21 5.51 12.82
CA VAL A 162 4.12 5.77 11.38
C VAL A 162 2.66 6.06 11.04
N GLU A 163 2.42 7.18 10.38
CA GLU A 163 1.11 7.59 9.89
C GLU A 163 0.85 7.02 8.48
N LYS A 164 -0.40 6.65 8.20
CA LYS A 164 -0.81 6.18 6.87
C LYS A 164 -1.05 7.40 5.95
N ARG A 165 -0.23 7.57 4.90
CA ARG A 165 -0.37 8.73 3.99
C ARG A 165 -1.52 8.64 2.98
N SER A 166 -1.86 7.44 2.48
CA SER A 166 -3.11 7.11 1.73
C SER A 166 -2.97 5.76 1.02
N GLY A 167 -4.11 5.15 0.64
CA GLY A 167 -4.23 4.09 -0.38
C GLY A 167 -3.61 2.72 -0.07
N CYS A 168 -2.30 2.66 0.16
CA CYS A 168 -1.57 1.41 0.36
C CYS A 168 -1.63 0.95 1.84
N THR A 169 -1.73 -0.36 2.05
CA THR A 169 -1.60 -0.97 3.38
C THR A 169 -0.16 -1.29 3.75
N SER A 170 0.72 -1.42 2.75
CA SER A 170 2.16 -1.55 2.96
C SER A 170 2.78 -0.18 3.16
N MET A 171 3.44 0.02 4.30
CA MET A 171 4.21 1.22 4.60
C MET A 171 5.64 0.85 4.93
N THR A 172 6.58 1.65 4.44
CA THR A 172 8.00 1.55 4.79
C THR A 172 8.28 2.54 5.92
N CYS A 173 8.72 2.03 7.07
CA CYS A 173 9.19 2.89 8.16
C CYS A 173 10.51 3.55 7.78
N ARG A 174 10.86 4.66 8.46
CA ARG A 174 12.20 5.27 8.36
C ARG A 174 13.32 4.31 8.73
N CYS A 175 13.09 3.33 9.61
CA CYS A 175 14.07 2.27 9.88
C CYS A 175 14.21 1.24 8.76
N GLY A 176 13.45 1.37 7.67
CA GLY A 176 13.44 0.46 6.53
C GLY A 176 12.49 -0.72 6.62
N THR A 177 11.92 -0.98 7.79
CA THR A 177 10.97 -2.08 7.95
C THR A 177 9.71 -1.80 7.14
N ILE A 178 9.38 -2.71 6.22
CA ILE A 178 8.12 -2.71 5.48
C ILE A 178 7.11 -3.51 6.29
N PHE A 179 5.98 -2.90 6.63
CA PHE A 179 4.97 -3.53 7.46
C PHE A 179 3.55 -3.11 7.07
N CYS A 180 2.59 -3.94 7.47
CA CYS A 180 1.18 -3.73 7.15
C CYS A 180 0.53 -2.78 8.16
N MET A 181 -0.06 -1.68 7.69
CA MET A 181 -0.80 -0.72 8.50
C MET A 181 -2.09 -1.31 9.11
N VAL A 182 -2.62 -2.39 8.51
CA VAL A 182 -3.84 -3.04 8.99
C VAL A 182 -3.57 -3.84 10.26
N CYS A 183 -2.54 -4.71 10.27
CA CYS A 183 -2.27 -5.63 11.37
C CYS A 183 -0.98 -5.34 12.16
N GLY A 184 -0.05 -4.55 11.60
CA GLY A 184 1.24 -4.18 12.22
C GLY A 184 2.34 -5.22 12.11
N LYS A 185 2.15 -6.28 11.32
CA LYS A 185 3.18 -7.29 11.07
C LYS A 185 4.09 -6.87 9.91
N ILE A 186 5.34 -7.32 9.96
CA ILE A 186 6.31 -7.17 8.87
C ILE A 186 5.73 -7.85 7.64
N ILE A 187 5.84 -7.22 6.47
CA ILE A 187 5.44 -7.81 5.20
C ILE A 187 6.62 -8.65 4.70
N ASP A 188 6.45 -9.97 4.76
CA ASP A 188 7.40 -10.98 4.32
C ASP A 188 6.64 -12.06 3.50
N ASN A 189 7.29 -13.18 3.16
CA ASN A 189 6.63 -14.28 2.45
C ASN A 189 5.46 -14.91 3.24
N ASN A 190 5.40 -14.70 4.56
CA ASN A 190 4.36 -15.23 5.44
C ASN A 190 3.20 -14.24 5.66
N HIS A 191 3.36 -12.98 5.26
CA HIS A 191 2.39 -11.93 5.47
C HIS A 191 2.18 -11.06 4.22
N ASP A 192 0.98 -11.11 3.67
CA ASP A 192 0.60 -10.36 2.47
C ASP A 192 -0.38 -9.26 2.86
N GLY A 193 0.06 -8.00 2.73
CA GLY A 193 -0.72 -6.82 3.11
C GLY A 193 -2.05 -6.68 2.36
N LEU A 194 -2.16 -7.21 1.13
CA LEU A 194 -3.39 -7.21 0.34
C LEU A 194 -4.35 -8.29 0.85
N LYS A 195 -3.85 -9.50 1.13
CA LYS A 195 -4.65 -10.57 1.76
C LYS A 195 -5.11 -10.15 3.16
N CYS A 196 -4.28 -9.44 3.90
CA CYS A 196 -4.62 -8.87 5.20
C CYS A 196 -5.74 -7.84 5.09
N PHE A 197 -5.65 -6.91 4.13
CA PHE A 197 -6.67 -5.90 3.86
C PHE A 197 -8.03 -6.50 3.50
N ILE A 198 -8.04 -7.51 2.62
CA ILE A 198 -9.26 -8.23 2.22
C ILE A 198 -9.80 -9.07 3.42
N GLY A 199 -8.93 -9.41 4.37
CA GLY A 199 -9.21 -10.21 5.53
C GLY A 199 -9.01 -11.71 5.32
N LEU A 200 -8.30 -12.16 4.28
CA LEU A 200 -8.06 -13.58 3.97
C LEU A 200 -7.02 -14.25 4.90
N GLU A 201 -6.25 -13.47 5.65
CA GLU A 201 -5.33 -14.00 6.65
C GLU A 201 -6.03 -14.44 7.93
N ASP A 202 -7.04 -13.69 8.37
CA ASP A 202 -7.98 -14.08 9.43
C ASP A 202 -9.43 -13.77 8.99
N PRO A 203 -10.01 -14.64 8.14
CA PRO A 203 -11.29 -14.37 7.49
C PRO A 203 -12.43 -14.34 8.49
N SER A 204 -13.15 -13.22 8.59
CA SER A 204 -14.38 -13.15 9.39
C SER A 204 -15.41 -14.16 8.86
N TYR A 205 -16.24 -14.73 9.75
CA TYR A 205 -17.29 -15.66 9.33
C TYR A 205 -18.24 -15.04 8.30
N LEU A 206 -18.46 -13.72 8.35
CA LEU A 206 -19.24 -12.99 7.36
C LEU A 206 -18.59 -13.00 5.96
N LEU A 207 -17.25 -12.87 5.87
CA LEU A 207 -16.53 -13.00 4.59
C LEU A 207 -16.65 -14.43 4.06
N ILE A 208 -16.45 -15.42 4.93
CA ILE A 208 -16.52 -16.83 4.53
C ILE A 208 -17.92 -17.15 4.00
N LEU A 209 -18.97 -16.73 4.73
CA LEU A 209 -20.36 -16.92 4.32
C LEU A 209 -20.66 -16.20 2.99
N GLY A 210 -20.18 -14.97 2.81
CA GLY A 210 -20.31 -14.24 1.55
C GLY A 210 -19.63 -14.93 0.37
N LEU A 211 -18.42 -15.49 0.57
CA LEU A 211 -17.70 -16.26 -0.45
C LEU A 211 -18.37 -17.61 -0.76
N LEU A 212 -18.91 -18.30 0.24
CA LEU A 212 -19.64 -19.56 0.04
C LEU A 212 -21.00 -19.35 -0.64
N LEU A 213 -21.68 -18.23 -0.34
CA LEU A 213 -22.95 -17.86 -0.93
C LEU A 213 -22.80 -17.07 -2.24
N SER A 214 -21.57 -16.85 -2.75
CA SER A 214 -21.32 -16.15 -4.02
C SER A 214 -22.14 -16.68 -5.20
N PRO A 215 -22.36 -18.01 -5.36
CA PRO A 215 -23.15 -18.55 -6.47
C PRO A 215 -24.66 -18.23 -6.35
N ILE A 216 -25.16 -17.97 -5.14
CA ILE A 216 -26.56 -17.66 -4.86
C ILE A 216 -26.78 -16.14 -4.89
N LEU A 217 -25.79 -15.36 -4.45
CA LEU A 217 -25.77 -13.89 -4.47
C LEU A 217 -25.30 -13.34 -5.84
N PHE A 218 -25.47 -14.14 -6.89
CA PHE A 218 -25.03 -13.96 -8.28
C PHE A 218 -25.18 -12.53 -8.88
N PRO A 219 -26.27 -11.75 -8.61
CA PRO A 219 -26.41 -10.37 -9.10
C PRO A 219 -25.79 -9.30 -8.19
N PHE A 220 -25.32 -9.66 -7.00
CA PHE A 220 -25.08 -8.71 -5.90
C PHE A 220 -23.60 -8.62 -5.49
N HIS A 221 -22.74 -9.36 -6.18
CA HIS A 221 -21.31 -9.44 -5.88
C HIS A 221 -20.59 -8.09 -6.03
N ALA A 222 -20.95 -7.29 -7.04
CA ALA A 222 -20.40 -5.95 -7.24
C ALA A 222 -20.82 -4.98 -6.11
N GLY A 223 -22.10 -5.03 -5.70
CA GLY A 223 -22.62 -4.21 -4.60
C GLY A 223 -22.00 -4.58 -3.26
N PHE A 224 -21.85 -5.88 -2.96
CA PHE A 224 -21.24 -6.36 -1.72
C PHE A 224 -19.74 -6.06 -1.67
N TYR A 225 -19.02 -6.24 -2.79
CA TYR A 225 -17.59 -5.93 -2.88
C TYR A 225 -17.32 -4.43 -2.71
N ILE A 226 -18.11 -3.56 -3.37
CA ILE A 226 -18.00 -2.09 -3.24
C ILE A 226 -18.43 -1.61 -1.85
N PHE A 227 -19.47 -2.19 -1.26
CA PHE A 227 -19.89 -1.89 0.12
C PHE A 227 -18.77 -2.19 1.12
N ARG A 228 -18.08 -3.33 0.93
CA ARG A 228 -16.98 -3.75 1.80
C ARG A 228 -15.74 -2.85 1.65
N THR A 229 -15.37 -2.46 0.43
CA THR A 229 -14.22 -1.57 0.21
C THR A 229 -14.47 -0.18 0.79
N ARG A 230 -15.67 0.40 0.59
CA ARG A 230 -16.04 1.72 1.16
C ARG A 230 -16.22 1.72 2.69
N SER A 231 -16.77 0.65 3.27
CA SER A 231 -16.95 0.55 4.73
C SER A 231 -15.62 0.56 5.51
N PHE A 232 -14.51 0.27 4.83
CA PHE A 232 -13.16 0.33 5.41
C PHE A 232 -12.51 1.72 5.28
N ASP A 233 -12.94 2.54 4.31
CA ASP A 233 -12.35 3.85 4.01
C ASP A 233 -12.98 5.00 4.82
N GLU A 234 -14.26 4.93 5.21
CA GLU A 234 -14.92 5.95 6.06
C GLU A 234 -15.05 5.45 7.52
N LYS A 235 -14.01 5.74 8.33
CA LYS A 235 -14.10 5.69 9.80
C LYS A 235 -14.29 7.12 10.32
N ASP A 236 -15.16 7.29 11.32
CA ASP A 236 -15.26 8.57 12.03
C ASP A 236 -13.99 8.86 12.84
N ASP A 237 -13.89 10.07 13.39
CA ASP A 237 -12.77 10.51 14.24
C ASP A 237 -12.58 9.63 15.49
N ASN A 238 -13.52 8.72 15.78
CA ASN A 238 -13.50 7.74 16.87
C ASN A 238 -13.21 6.30 16.38
N GLY A 239 -12.87 6.12 15.10
CA GLY A 239 -12.52 4.83 14.49
C GLY A 239 -13.70 3.88 14.26
N LYS A 240 -14.94 4.37 14.41
CA LYS A 240 -16.18 3.62 14.18
C LYS A 240 -16.56 3.71 12.70
N SER A 241 -16.96 2.60 12.10
CA SER A 241 -17.45 2.59 10.72
C SER A 241 -18.67 3.50 10.59
N ILE A 242 -18.57 4.55 9.76
CA ILE A 242 -19.70 5.42 9.46
C ILE A 242 -20.58 4.68 8.46
N TYR A 243 -21.67 4.11 8.94
CA TYR A 243 -22.70 3.54 8.07
C TYR A 243 -23.59 4.68 7.56
N ASN A 244 -23.26 5.24 6.39
CA ASN A 244 -24.10 6.26 5.77
C ASN A 244 -25.37 5.60 5.18
N CYS A 245 -26.50 5.68 5.91
CA CYS A 245 -27.78 5.08 5.52
C CYS A 245 -28.24 5.43 4.09
N LYS A 246 -27.90 6.63 3.59
CA LYS A 246 -28.25 7.05 2.22
C LYS A 246 -27.60 6.17 1.15
N ASN A 247 -26.36 5.74 1.37
CA ASN A 247 -25.66 4.84 0.45
C ASN A 247 -26.26 3.43 0.51
N LEU A 248 -26.62 2.95 1.70
CA LEU A 248 -27.28 1.64 1.86
C LEU A 248 -28.62 1.56 1.11
N THR A 249 -29.42 2.63 1.16
CA THR A 249 -30.67 2.72 0.40
C THR A 249 -30.42 2.75 -1.10
N LEU A 250 -29.41 3.48 -1.57
CA LEU A 250 -29.04 3.52 -2.99
C LEU A 250 -28.59 2.14 -3.52
N TYR A 251 -27.84 1.39 -2.70
CA TYR A 251 -27.41 0.03 -3.04
C TYR A 251 -28.56 -0.97 -3.05
N PHE A 252 -29.53 -0.83 -2.14
CA PHE A 252 -30.76 -1.61 -2.18
C PHE A 252 -31.58 -1.31 -3.44
N ILE A 253 -31.63 -0.05 -3.87
CA ILE A 253 -32.28 0.34 -5.12
C ILE A 253 -31.55 -0.28 -6.33
N MET A 254 -30.22 -0.24 -6.39
CA MET A 254 -29.45 -0.90 -7.46
C MET A 254 -29.62 -2.43 -7.47
N PHE A 255 -29.72 -3.06 -6.30
CA PHE A 255 -30.03 -4.47 -6.12
C PHE A 255 -31.39 -4.83 -6.75
N VAL A 256 -32.42 -4.02 -6.53
CA VAL A 256 -33.78 -4.25 -7.06
C VAL A 256 -33.87 -3.95 -8.56
N ILE A 257 -33.11 -2.97 -9.07
CA ILE A 257 -33.17 -2.54 -10.48
C ILE A 257 -32.32 -3.43 -11.40
N SER A 258 -31.23 -4.02 -10.92
CA SER A 258 -30.31 -4.84 -11.75
C SER A 258 -31.01 -5.99 -12.51
N PRO A 259 -31.92 -6.78 -11.93
CA PRO A 259 -32.67 -7.80 -12.67
C PRO A 259 -33.54 -7.21 -13.79
N ILE A 260 -34.11 -6.02 -13.56
CA ILE A 260 -34.98 -5.33 -14.52
C ILE A 260 -34.15 -4.86 -15.72
N ILE A 261 -32.94 -4.36 -15.49
CA ILE A 261 -32.01 -3.96 -16.57
C ILE A 261 -31.64 -5.16 -17.45
N VAL A 262 -31.31 -6.30 -16.84
CA VAL A 262 -30.96 -7.53 -17.60
C VAL A 262 -32.14 -8.01 -18.44
N LEU A 263 -33.35 -8.04 -17.86
CA LEU A 263 -34.58 -8.40 -18.59
C LEU A 263 -34.89 -7.40 -19.71
N PHE A 264 -34.65 -6.11 -19.48
CA PHE A 264 -34.85 -5.06 -20.48
C PHE A 264 -33.87 -5.17 -21.65
N ILE A 265 -32.59 -5.48 -21.38
CA ILE A 265 -31.59 -5.75 -22.42
C ILE A 265 -31.99 -6.96 -23.27
N ILE A 266 -32.47 -8.04 -22.63
CA ILE A 266 -32.98 -9.23 -23.33
C ILE A 266 -34.18 -8.87 -24.21
N PHE A 267 -35.10 -8.03 -23.70
CA PHE A 267 -36.28 -7.60 -24.44
C PHE A 267 -35.96 -6.70 -25.63
N ILE A 268 -35.04 -5.73 -25.47
CA ILE A 268 -34.53 -4.90 -26.57
C ILE A 268 -33.84 -5.75 -27.63
N ALA A 269 -33.00 -6.70 -27.21
CA ALA A 269 -32.33 -7.62 -28.13
C ALA A 269 -33.36 -8.46 -28.90
N ALA A 270 -34.39 -8.97 -28.23
CA ALA A 270 -35.48 -9.69 -28.88
C ALA A 270 -36.28 -8.80 -29.86
N GLY A 271 -36.58 -7.57 -29.47
CA GLY A 271 -37.26 -6.57 -30.30
C GLY A 271 -36.46 -6.21 -31.55
N TYR A 272 -35.15 -6.01 -31.42
CA TYR A 272 -34.25 -5.76 -32.55
C TYR A 272 -34.18 -6.96 -33.51
N VAL A 273 -34.18 -8.18 -32.98
CA VAL A 273 -34.25 -9.41 -33.78
C VAL A 273 -35.58 -9.52 -34.54
N ILE A 274 -36.68 -9.07 -33.96
CA ILE A 274 -38.00 -9.06 -34.62
C ILE A 274 -38.08 -7.94 -35.66
N PHE A 275 -37.62 -6.72 -35.33
CA PHE A 275 -37.61 -5.58 -36.24
C PHE A 275 -36.75 -5.84 -37.48
N SER A 276 -35.57 -6.43 -37.30
CA SER A 276 -34.71 -6.86 -38.40
C SER A 276 -35.29 -8.00 -39.25
N ARG A 277 -36.32 -8.72 -38.76
CA ARG A 277 -37.12 -9.67 -39.55
C ARG A 277 -38.23 -8.99 -40.35
N GLU A 278 -38.85 -7.93 -39.82
CA GLU A 278 -39.92 -7.16 -40.49
C GLU A 278 -39.37 -6.33 -41.66
N ASP A 279 -38.21 -5.68 -41.46
CA ASP A 279 -37.54 -4.89 -42.51
C ASP A 279 -37.10 -5.77 -43.69
N ARG A 280 -36.83 -7.06 -43.43
CA ARG A 280 -36.62 -8.10 -44.43
C ARG A 280 -37.84 -8.39 -45.31
N ARG A 281 -39.06 -8.16 -44.80
CA ARG A 281 -40.31 -8.34 -45.55
C ARG A 281 -40.56 -7.14 -46.49
N ASN A 282 -40.28 -5.92 -46.04
CA ASN A 282 -40.44 -4.70 -46.83
C ASN A 282 -39.32 -4.49 -47.87
N PHE A 283 -38.09 -4.90 -47.58
CA PHE A 283 -36.98 -4.74 -48.53
C PHE A 283 -37.03 -5.72 -49.72
N ASN A 284 -37.77 -6.83 -49.58
CA ASN A 284 -37.94 -7.82 -50.66
C ASN A 284 -38.89 -7.39 -51.78
N SER A 285 -39.61 -6.27 -51.65
CA SER A 285 -40.47 -5.75 -52.72
C SER A 285 -39.76 -4.80 -53.69
N LEU A 286 -38.45 -4.50 -53.52
CA LEU A 286 -37.79 -3.44 -54.29
C LEU A 286 -36.44 -3.76 -54.96
N LEU A 287 -35.85 -4.96 -54.82
CA LEU A 287 -34.58 -5.27 -55.52
C LEU A 287 -34.46 -6.71 -56.07
N PRO A 288 -33.82 -6.90 -57.25
CA PRO A 288 -33.80 -8.16 -57.98
C PRO A 288 -32.83 -9.22 -57.41
N LYS A 289 -33.16 -10.46 -57.74
CA LYS A 289 -32.61 -11.73 -57.25
C LYS A 289 -31.12 -11.92 -57.55
N THR A 290 -30.25 -11.77 -56.54
CA THR A 290 -29.01 -12.57 -56.44
C THR A 290 -29.12 -13.53 -55.26
N LYS A 291 -29.62 -14.72 -55.56
CA LYS A 291 -29.93 -15.80 -54.62
C LYS A 291 -28.74 -16.74 -54.50
N PHE A 292 -27.94 -16.65 -53.44
CA PHE A 292 -27.40 -17.88 -52.84
C PHE A 292 -26.87 -17.77 -51.40
N PHE A 293 -26.35 -16.61 -50.95
CA PHE A 293 -25.71 -16.53 -49.61
C PHE A 293 -26.30 -15.48 -48.64
N TRP A 294 -27.41 -14.84 -49.01
CA TRP A 294 -28.06 -13.82 -48.18
C TRP A 294 -28.87 -14.31 -46.96
N PRO A 295 -29.50 -15.51 -46.93
CA PRO A 295 -30.31 -15.92 -45.78
C PRO A 295 -29.49 -16.42 -44.58
N LEU A 296 -28.24 -16.88 -44.78
CA LEU A 296 -27.38 -17.46 -43.73
C LEU A 296 -26.66 -16.42 -42.86
N LYS A 297 -26.38 -15.22 -43.36
CA LYS A 297 -25.61 -14.19 -42.62
C LYS A 297 -26.19 -13.85 -41.23
N PRO A 298 -27.49 -13.54 -41.07
CA PRO A 298 -28.03 -13.28 -39.73
C PRO A 298 -28.10 -14.53 -38.87
N PHE A 299 -28.19 -15.73 -39.45
CA PHE A 299 -28.11 -16.96 -38.67
C PHE A 299 -26.72 -17.15 -38.07
N VAL A 300 -25.66 -16.84 -38.83
CA VAL A 300 -24.28 -16.84 -38.34
C VAL A 300 -24.07 -15.77 -37.26
N TYR A 301 -24.60 -14.55 -37.43
CA TYR A 301 -24.51 -13.51 -36.39
C TYR A 301 -25.28 -13.85 -35.11
N VAL A 302 -26.48 -14.43 -35.23
CA VAL A 302 -27.26 -14.90 -34.07
C VAL A 302 -26.53 -16.04 -33.37
N LEU A 303 -26.00 -17.01 -34.11
CA LEU A 303 -25.22 -18.12 -33.55
C LEU A 303 -23.95 -17.61 -32.85
N ALA A 304 -23.22 -16.67 -33.46
CA ALA A 304 -22.05 -16.05 -32.86
C ALA A 304 -22.40 -15.26 -31.58
N PHE A 305 -23.51 -14.52 -31.59
CA PHE A 305 -23.97 -13.78 -30.41
C PHE A 305 -24.40 -14.72 -29.27
N VAL A 306 -25.14 -15.80 -29.59
CA VAL A 306 -25.51 -16.83 -28.61
C VAL A 306 -24.26 -17.52 -28.06
N LEU A 307 -23.28 -17.85 -28.90
CA LEU A 307 -22.01 -18.43 -28.47
C LEU A 307 -21.22 -17.48 -27.55
N VAL A 308 -21.14 -16.19 -27.87
CA VAL A 308 -20.49 -15.18 -27.01
C VAL A 308 -21.21 -15.08 -25.66
N LEU A 309 -22.54 -15.05 -25.65
CA LEU A 309 -23.31 -15.06 -24.40
C LEU A 309 -23.08 -16.33 -23.58
N VAL A 310 -23.07 -17.50 -24.22
CA VAL A 310 -22.78 -18.77 -23.56
C VAL A 310 -21.37 -18.77 -22.98
N LEU A 311 -20.37 -18.27 -23.71
CA LEU A 311 -18.99 -18.16 -23.21
C LEU A 311 -18.87 -17.19 -22.03
N ILE A 312 -19.58 -16.06 -22.06
CA ILE A 312 -19.64 -15.11 -20.93
C ILE A 312 -20.28 -15.77 -19.71
N ILE A 313 -21.40 -16.49 -19.88
CA ILE A 313 -22.08 -17.22 -18.81
C ILE A 313 -21.17 -18.30 -18.23
N LEU A 314 -20.51 -19.10 -19.08
CA LEU A 314 -19.59 -20.15 -18.66
C LEU A 314 -18.37 -19.58 -17.92
N GLY A 315 -17.74 -18.53 -18.45
CA GLY A 315 -16.62 -17.86 -17.78
C GLY A 315 -17.01 -17.30 -16.41
N TYR A 316 -18.22 -16.74 -16.29
CA TYR A 316 -18.74 -16.22 -15.03
C TYR A 316 -19.11 -17.33 -14.03
N MET A 317 -19.64 -18.47 -14.49
CA MET A 317 -19.88 -19.66 -13.66
C MET A 317 -18.56 -20.23 -13.11
N ILE A 318 -17.52 -20.34 -13.95
CA ILE A 318 -16.18 -20.78 -13.54
C ILE A 318 -15.60 -19.84 -12.47
N PHE A 319 -15.75 -18.53 -12.65
CA PHE A 319 -15.31 -17.54 -11.65
C PHE A 319 -16.03 -17.68 -10.30
N ASN A 320 -17.34 -17.94 -10.30
CA ASN A 320 -18.10 -18.17 -9.05
C ASN A 320 -17.70 -19.46 -8.34
N ILE A 321 -17.45 -20.54 -9.10
CA ILE A 321 -16.92 -21.79 -8.54
C ILE A 321 -15.56 -21.55 -7.87
N TYR A 322 -14.69 -20.75 -8.51
CA TYR A 322 -13.41 -20.35 -7.95
C TYR A 322 -13.57 -19.56 -6.63
N LEU A 323 -14.48 -18.59 -6.56
CA LEU A 323 -14.76 -17.82 -5.35
C LEU A 323 -15.31 -18.67 -4.20
N ALA A 324 -16.25 -19.59 -4.49
CA ALA A 324 -16.75 -20.54 -3.50
C ALA A 324 -15.63 -21.46 -2.99
N GLY A 325 -14.74 -21.90 -3.90
CA GLY A 325 -13.52 -22.62 -3.55
C GLY A 325 -12.61 -21.83 -2.58
N LEU A 326 -12.39 -20.54 -2.84
CA LEU A 326 -11.65 -19.65 -1.93
C LEU A 326 -12.34 -19.53 -0.56
N GLY A 327 -13.68 -19.45 -0.52
CA GLY A 327 -14.47 -19.47 0.71
C GLY A 327 -14.25 -20.74 1.53
N PHE A 328 -14.25 -21.90 0.87
CA PHE A 328 -14.00 -23.19 1.50
C PHE A 328 -12.58 -23.33 2.04
N VAL A 329 -11.56 -22.94 1.25
CA VAL A 329 -10.15 -22.91 1.70
C VAL A 329 -9.98 -21.98 2.91
N SER A 330 -10.63 -20.81 2.89
CA SER A 330 -10.61 -19.84 3.99
C SER A 330 -11.25 -20.40 5.27
N LEU A 331 -12.35 -21.15 5.14
CA LEU A 331 -13.00 -21.85 6.25
C LEU A 331 -12.08 -22.92 6.85
N ILE A 332 -11.45 -23.76 6.02
CA ILE A 332 -10.51 -24.79 6.47
C ILE A 332 -9.34 -24.15 7.21
N LYS A 333 -8.74 -23.10 6.66
CA LYS A 333 -7.61 -22.39 7.29
C LYS A 333 -7.99 -21.87 8.67
N LYS A 334 -9.17 -21.26 8.81
CA LYS A 334 -9.66 -20.75 10.09
C LYS A 334 -9.96 -21.85 11.12
N LEU A 335 -10.48 -22.99 10.68
CA LEU A 335 -10.72 -24.15 11.55
C LEU A 335 -9.42 -24.85 11.98
N CYS A 336 -8.44 -24.99 11.08
CA CYS A 336 -7.14 -25.60 11.37
C CYS A 336 -6.26 -24.73 12.29
N CYS A 337 -6.24 -23.40 12.10
CA CYS A 337 -5.53 -22.50 13.02
C CYS A 337 -6.06 -22.58 14.47
N ARG A 338 -7.36 -22.91 14.65
CA ARG A 338 -7.97 -23.07 15.98
C ARG A 338 -7.60 -24.38 16.68
N LYS A 339 -7.18 -25.40 15.92
CA LYS A 339 -6.70 -26.69 16.46
C LYS A 339 -5.26 -26.65 16.97
N ASN A 340 -4.40 -25.80 16.39
CA ASN A 340 -3.00 -25.66 16.82
C ASN A 340 -2.80 -24.78 18.07
N PHE A 341 -3.88 -24.20 18.61
CA PHE A 341 -3.89 -23.36 19.82
C PHE A 341 -4.66 -23.98 20.99
N ARG A 342 -5.01 -25.27 20.91
CA ARG A 342 -5.67 -26.01 21.99
C ARG A 342 -4.78 -27.10 22.54
#